data_AF-A0A7C1BX90-F1
#
_entry.id   AF-A0A7C1BX90-F1
#
_cell.length_a   1.000
_cell.length_b   1.000
_cell.length_c   1.000
_cell.angle_alpha   90.00
_cell.angle_beta   90.00
_cell.angle_gamma   90.00
#
_symmetry.space_group_name_H-M   'P 1'
#
loop_
_entity.id
_entity.type
_entity.pdbx_description
1 polymer ?
#
loop_
_entity_poly.entity_id
_entity_poly.type
_entity_poly.pdbx_seq_one_letter_code
_entity_poly.pdbx_strand_id
1 'polypeptide(L)' 'LGLWVSYGIIKKHDGSIKVESSPGSGTVFTIQLPILSKKGAANE' A
#
# COMPACT_ATOMS: atom_id res chain seq x y z
N LEU A 1 -15.00 -3.08 -4.97
CA LEU A 1 -14.87 -1.60 -4.85
C LEU A 1 -13.84 -1.21 -3.78
N GLY A 2 -13.99 -1.62 -2.52
CA GLY A 2 -13.08 -1.22 -1.42
C GLY A 2 -11.59 -1.45 -1.71
N LEU A 3 -11.21 -2.63 -2.20
CA LEU A 3 -9.80 -2.94 -2.49
C LEU A 3 -9.19 -2.03 -3.58
N TRP A 4 -9.97 -1.65 -4.59
CA TRP A 4 -9.50 -0.74 -5.65
C TRP A 4 -9.30 0.69 -5.12
N VAL A 5 -10.19 1.15 -4.25
CA VAL A 5 -10.03 2.44 -3.55
C VAL A 5 -8.77 2.42 -2.68
N SER A 6 -8.58 1.35 -1.89
CA SER A 6 -7.37 1.17 -1.07
C SER A 6 -6.11 1.12 -1.93
N TYR A 7 -6.12 0.42 -3.07
CA TYR A 7 -4.99 0.39 -4.00
C TYR A 7 -4.61 1.80 -4.50
N GLY A 8 -5.61 2.60 -4.89
CA GLY A 8 -5.40 3.98 -5.31
C GLY A 8 -4.80 4.86 -4.21
N ILE A 9 -5.25 4.71 -2.96
CA ILE A 9 -4.70 5.42 -1.80
C ILE A 9 -3.24 5.00 -1.56
N ILE A 10 -2.98 3.70 -1.47
CA ILE A 10 -1.65 3.14 -1.21
C ILE A 10 -0.64 3.65 -2.26
N LYS A 11 -1.01 3.63 -3.55
CA LYS A 11 -0.15 4.13 -4.63
C LYS A 11 0.10 5.64 -4.58
N LYS A 12 -0.89 6.45 -4.21
CA LYS A 12 -0.71 7.90 -4.04
C LYS A 12 0.25 8.26 -2.91
N HIS A 13 0.45 7.36 -1.95
CA HIS A 13 1.38 7.52 -0.82
C HIS A 13 2.71 6.77 -1.05
N ASP A 14 3.07 6.48 -2.30
CA ASP A 14 4.30 5.76 -2.67
C ASP A 14 4.43 4.39 -1.98
N GLY A 15 3.29 3.78 -1.66
CA GLY A 15 3.19 2.51 -0.97
C GLY A 15 3.13 1.30 -1.88
N SER A 16 3.20 0.13 -1.25
CA SER A 16 2.99 -1.17 -1.87
C SER A 16 1.98 -2.00 -1.08
N ILE A 17 1.39 -2.98 -1.77
CA ILE A 17 0.50 -3.97 -1.18
C ILE A 17 0.92 -5.36 -1.65
N LYS A 18 1.08 -6.29 -0.70
CA LYS A 18 1.32 -7.71 -0.95
C LYS A 18 0.10 -8.49 -0.47
N VAL A 19 -0.31 -9.50 -1.24
CA VAL A 19 -1.45 -10.35 -0.92
C VAL A 19 -0.98 -11.78 -0.79
N GLU A 20 -1.30 -12.41 0.33
CA GLU A 20 -0.98 -13.80 0.62
C GLU A 20 -2.29 -14.50 0.99
N SER A 21 -2.68 -15.50 0.20
CA SER A 21 -3.93 -16.23 0.42
C SER A 21 -3.69 -17.71 0.24
N SER A 22 -4.29 -18.52 1.11
CA SER A 22 -4.32 -19.97 0.95
C SER A 22 -5.75 -20.47 1.23
N PRO A 23 -6.30 -21.36 0.39
CA PRO A 23 -7.64 -21.91 0.61
C PRO A 23 -7.78 -22.49 2.02
N GLY A 24 -8.85 -22.13 2.73
CA GLY A 24 -9.10 -22.58 4.10
C GLY A 24 -8.33 -21.83 5.20
N SER A 25 -7.32 -21.02 4.87
CA SER A 25 -6.51 -20.27 5.84
C SER A 25 -6.82 -18.76 5.89
N GLY A 26 -7.67 -18.28 4.99
CA GLY A 26 -7.97 -16.86 4.84
C GLY A 26 -6.96 -16.12 3.94
N THR A 27 -7.00 -14.79 4.03
CA THR A 27 -6.20 -13.88 3.19
C THR A 27 -5.58 -12.80 4.05
N VAL A 28 -4.28 -12.54 3.83
CA VAL A 28 -3.52 -11.46 4.47
C VAL A 28 -3.17 -10.42 3.40
N PHE A 29 -3.46 -9.16 3.70
CA PHE A 29 -3.05 -8.01 2.91
C PHE A 29 -2.02 -7.21 3.70
N THR A 30 -0.78 -7.19 3.23
CA THR A 30 0.33 -6.46 3.86
C THR A 30 0.54 -5.16 3.11
N ILE A 31 0.42 -4.03 3.81
CA ILE A 31 0.61 -2.69 3.26
C ILE A 31 1.93 -2.15 3.79
N GLN A 32 2.79 -1.65 2.89
CA GLN A 32 4.03 -0.98 3.26
C GLN A 32 3.98 0.46 2.76
N LEU A 33 4.29 1.39 3.66
CA LEU A 33 4.35 2.83 3.37
C LEU A 33 5.74 3.36 3.76
N PRO A 34 6.31 4.28 2.97
CA PRO A 34 7.53 4.96 3.36
C PRO A 34 7.29 5.88 4.57
N ILE A 35 8.22 5.89 5.52
CA ILE A 35 8.15 6.73 6.73
C ILE A 35 8.25 8.21 6.36
N LEU A 36 9.05 8.53 5.34
CA LEU A 36 9.21 9.86 4.79
C LEU A 36 8.55 9.94 3.42
N SER A 37 7.67 10.92 3.24
CA SER A 37 7.14 11.22 1.92
C SER A 37 8.23 11.85 1.07
N LYS A 38 8.56 11.24 -0.08
CA LYS A 38 9.54 11.81 -1.04
C LYS A 38 9.18 13.23 -1.50
N LYS A 39 7.92 13.61 -1.37
CA LYS A 39 7.38 14.92 -1.76
C LYS A 39 7.87 16.11 -0.93
N GLY A 40 8.60 15.90 0.17
CA GLY A 40 9.07 16.96 1.07
C GLY A 40 10.57 17.29 1.01
N ALA A 41 11.38 16.59 0.21
CA ALA A 41 12.85 16.67 0.28
C ALA A 41 13.55 17.28 -0.95
N ALA A 42 12.81 17.84 -1.90
CA ALA A 42 13.36 18.50 -3.08
C ALA A 42 12.74 19.88 -3.25
N ASN A 43 13.19 20.81 -2.41
CA ASN A 43 13.12 22.26 -2.60
C ASN A 43 14.23 22.87 -1.73
N GLU A 44 15.47 22.76 -2.21
CA GLU A 44 16.57 23.70 -1.96
C GLU A 44 17.54 23.64 -3.16
#